data_AF-A0A1H7KLR7-F1
#
_entry.id   AF-A0A1H7KLR7-F1
#
_cell.length_a   1.000
_cell.length_b   1.000
_cell.length_c   1.000
_cell.angle_alpha   90.00
_cell.angle_beta   90.00
_cell.angle_gamma   90.00
#
_symmetry.space_group_name_H-M   'P 1'
#
loop_
_entity.id
_entity.type
_entity.pdbx_description
1 polymer ?
#
loop_
_entity_poly.entity_id
_entity_poly.type
_entity_poly.pdbx_seq_one_letter_code
_entity_poly.pdbx_strand_id
1 'polypeptide(L)'
;MSVFKADDIFSDGMILQRGVENFITGDGEGEMTLTLERDDKICGRSRIAADGRWRIAVPEGNADCLPYTIKIRCGNVMQVISDVLFGDVFHITGQSNMELPLNRTYDPFKGDVPVPEEELIREYRVPIALSFEAGKEAGTFTGGSWIRACDDTELNMSAAGYHFAKKLFAEIGVPIGLVNTSAGGSAIEGRIPAEVCREFRELDPVTDTVTADGYMEKTLAEGEKIEKEWSAYVESRDKIGKDIVSGKYPADSQKCTVPFMVNDLPDMNGFCGRIWFWKEFDIPANADLSDAMLILGTLVDADISYINGVKVGETTYLYPPRYYDIPAKILKHGTNRVAVRLDINNGFGGFTEGKRFCVKLGNTVIDLEGEWDFMPAVKAPLRGTVEFLPSKELAVYAYMTAPAYRLPFKGMLIYQGETNCSNADIYDGLFRRFVEYYRERCGYKIPVVSVQLPNWTPGGEGWVKIRQKQLECCNIPDTTMAVTLGMGENNDLHPIDKESVGAALCDCVMRLIYGKGDPLPVSPTMIRRTSDGIMVGFREDVTLTDKDTKYFEVHTPEGWKSVNVKENRGGLLLDFTADNADKIRYAWLPDADRPAAEGISGRLVPTFEAAI
;
A
#
# COMPACT_ATOMS: atom_id res chain seq x y z
N MET A 1 6.74 13.25 39.20
CA MET A 1 5.31 13.33 38.89
C MET A 1 5.18 13.09 37.40
N SER A 2 4.47 12.02 37.03
CA SER A 2 4.06 11.83 35.64
C SER A 2 3.27 13.07 35.19
N VAL A 3 3.54 13.57 33.99
CA VAL A 3 2.77 14.70 33.43
C VAL A 3 1.41 14.13 33.00
N PHE A 4 0.31 14.68 33.52
CA PHE A 4 -1.03 14.31 33.08
C PHE A 4 -1.19 14.57 31.58
N LYS A 5 -1.44 13.51 30.80
CA LYS A 5 -1.58 13.57 29.33
C LYS A 5 -2.33 12.34 28.81
N ALA A 6 -3.31 12.53 27.92
CA ALA A 6 -3.91 11.44 27.15
C ALA A 6 -2.92 10.87 26.11
N ASP A 7 -3.04 9.59 25.76
CA ASP A 7 -2.23 8.98 24.71
C ASP A 7 -2.43 9.71 23.36
N ASP A 8 -1.40 9.71 22.50
CA ASP A 8 -1.30 10.58 21.31
C ASP A 8 -2.46 10.40 20.31
N ILE A 9 -3.03 9.18 20.22
CA ILE A 9 -4.18 8.89 19.36
C ILE A 9 -5.47 9.61 19.80
N PHE A 10 -5.58 9.97 21.08
CA PHE A 10 -6.69 10.74 21.60
C PHE A 10 -6.37 12.24 21.50
N SER A 11 -6.47 12.75 20.27
CA SER A 11 -6.13 14.12 19.89
C SER A 11 -7.26 14.76 19.08
N ASP A 12 -7.12 16.07 18.83
CA ASP A 12 -8.11 16.85 18.09
C ASP A 12 -8.40 16.22 16.72
N GLY A 13 -9.65 16.24 16.29
CA GLY A 13 -10.05 15.67 15.01
C GLY A 13 -10.29 14.15 15.03
N MET A 14 -10.17 13.47 16.17
CA MET A 14 -10.38 12.01 16.23
C MET A 14 -11.82 11.58 15.91
N ILE A 15 -11.95 10.34 15.44
CA ILE A 15 -13.24 9.65 15.32
C ILE A 15 -13.26 8.48 16.29
N LEU A 16 -14.27 8.42 17.14
CA LEU A 16 -14.54 7.30 18.05
C LEU A 16 -15.52 6.33 17.40
N GLN A 17 -15.37 5.03 17.70
CA GLN A 17 -16.25 4.00 17.18
C GLN A 17 -17.66 4.19 17.77
N ARG A 18 -18.65 4.40 16.90
CA ARG A 18 -20.06 4.46 17.30
C ARG A 18 -20.58 3.11 17.76
N GLY A 19 -21.65 3.12 18.56
CA GLY A 19 -22.38 1.90 18.93
C GLY A 19 -21.66 1.00 19.93
N VAL A 20 -20.57 1.49 20.54
CA VAL A 20 -19.81 0.81 21.60
C VAL A 20 -19.28 1.83 22.62
N GLU A 21 -18.95 1.35 23.81
CA GLU A 21 -18.19 2.13 24.79
C GLU A 21 -16.73 2.27 24.32
N ASN A 22 -16.24 3.51 24.26
CA ASN A 22 -14.85 3.81 23.93
C ASN A 22 -14.06 4.06 25.21
N PHE A 23 -12.73 3.94 25.15
CA PHE A 23 -11.87 4.21 26.31
C PHE A 23 -10.73 5.13 25.91
N ILE A 24 -10.59 6.24 26.62
CA ILE A 24 -9.41 7.09 26.53
C ILE A 24 -8.43 6.64 27.61
N THR A 25 -7.17 6.50 27.24
CA THR A 25 -6.07 6.17 28.13
C THR A 25 -5.03 7.30 28.16
N GLY A 26 -4.21 7.31 29.20
CA GLY A 26 -3.11 8.25 29.31
C GLY A 26 -2.31 8.07 30.60
N ASP A 27 -1.31 8.92 30.76
CA ASP A 27 -0.45 9.00 31.94
C ASP A 27 -0.97 10.06 32.92
N GLY A 28 -0.78 9.82 34.22
CA GLY A 28 -1.15 10.75 35.29
C GLY A 28 -1.62 10.06 36.57
N GLU A 29 -1.51 10.78 37.68
CA GLU A 29 -1.90 10.34 39.02
C GLU A 29 -3.04 11.21 39.57
N GLY A 30 -4.01 10.62 40.26
CA GLY A 30 -5.11 11.34 40.92
C GLY A 30 -6.51 10.91 40.48
N GLU A 31 -7.52 11.73 40.79
CA GLU A 31 -8.90 11.55 40.30
C GLU A 31 -9.06 12.29 38.96
N MET A 32 -9.38 11.53 37.91
CA MET A 32 -9.66 12.05 36.58
C MET A 32 -11.17 12.11 36.37
N THR A 33 -11.64 13.22 35.81
CA THR A 33 -13.03 13.37 35.35
C THR A 33 -13.03 13.69 33.87
N LEU A 34 -13.74 12.88 33.08
CA LEU A 34 -14.03 13.16 31.68
C LEU A 34 -15.43 13.75 31.57
N THR A 35 -15.57 14.83 30.81
CA THR A 35 -16.86 15.43 30.43
C THR A 35 -16.93 15.48 28.91
N LEU A 36 -17.98 14.90 28.35
CA LEU A 36 -18.31 14.98 26.93
C LEU A 36 -19.32 16.11 26.75
N GLU A 37 -19.01 17.06 25.86
CA GLU A 37 -19.83 18.26 25.64
C GLU A 37 -20.10 18.48 24.15
N ARG A 38 -21.24 19.09 23.84
CA ARG A 38 -21.57 19.65 22.52
C ARG A 38 -22.48 20.84 22.69
N ASP A 39 -22.22 21.93 21.96
CA ASP A 39 -22.95 23.20 22.07
C ASP A 39 -23.10 23.67 23.53
N ASP A 40 -22.00 23.60 24.30
CA ASP A 40 -21.93 23.89 25.73
C ASP A 40 -22.88 23.06 26.63
N LYS A 41 -23.44 21.96 26.12
CA LYS A 41 -24.25 21.00 26.89
C LYS A 41 -23.45 19.75 27.21
N ILE A 42 -23.53 19.32 28.47
CA ILE A 42 -22.93 18.06 28.92
C ILE A 42 -23.75 16.88 28.39
N CYS A 43 -23.12 16.05 27.56
CA CYS A 43 -23.70 14.84 26.98
C CYS A 43 -23.28 13.57 27.74
N GLY A 44 -22.21 13.63 28.54
CA GLY A 44 -21.73 12.48 29.32
C GLY A 44 -20.65 12.84 30.35
N ARG A 45 -20.48 12.00 31.38
CA ARG A 45 -19.43 12.17 32.39
C ARG A 45 -18.96 10.82 32.93
N SER A 46 -17.64 10.68 33.06
CA SER A 46 -16.98 9.50 33.63
C SER A 46 -15.91 9.91 34.65
N ARG A 47 -15.54 9.02 35.58
CA ARG A 47 -14.48 9.26 36.57
C ARG A 47 -13.68 8.00 36.87
N ILE A 48 -12.38 8.16 37.15
CA ILE A 48 -11.50 7.09 37.62
C ILE A 48 -10.42 7.66 38.55
N ALA A 49 -9.94 6.85 39.50
CA ALA A 49 -8.72 7.12 40.25
C ALA A 49 -7.59 6.26 39.67
N ALA A 50 -6.42 6.85 39.42
CA ALA A 50 -5.29 6.15 38.83
C ALA A 50 -3.96 6.52 39.50
N ASP A 51 -3.02 5.58 39.41
CA ASP A 51 -1.62 5.72 39.82
C ASP A 51 -0.74 5.47 38.59
N GLY A 52 -0.21 6.53 38.00
CA GLY A 52 0.67 6.50 36.82
C GLY A 52 -0.03 6.37 35.47
N ARG A 53 -0.98 5.44 35.29
CA ARG A 53 -1.79 5.28 34.06
C ARG A 53 -3.28 5.15 34.34
N TRP A 54 -4.09 5.87 33.56
CA TRP A 54 -5.55 5.87 33.68
C TRP A 54 -6.23 5.37 32.39
N ARG A 55 -7.45 4.87 32.56
CA ARG A 55 -8.37 4.48 31.48
C ARG A 55 -9.77 4.97 31.86
N ILE A 56 -10.37 5.81 31.04
CA ILE A 56 -11.68 6.40 31.33
C ILE A 56 -12.65 6.12 30.19
N ALA A 57 -13.85 5.65 30.52
CA ALA A 57 -14.88 5.34 29.55
C ALA A 57 -15.44 6.63 28.93
N VAL A 58 -15.63 6.64 27.62
CA VAL A 58 -16.46 7.59 26.90
C VAL A 58 -17.78 6.87 26.60
N PRO A 59 -18.93 7.43 27.05
CA PRO A 59 -20.23 6.82 26.79
C PRO A 59 -20.44 6.53 25.31
N GLU A 60 -21.17 5.45 25.02
CA GLU A 60 -21.56 5.10 23.66
C GLU A 60 -22.28 6.27 22.97
N GLY A 61 -21.84 6.58 21.74
CA GLY A 61 -22.44 7.59 20.88
C GLY A 61 -23.02 6.99 19.61
N ASN A 62 -24.11 7.58 19.13
CA ASN A 62 -24.61 7.33 17.77
C ASN A 62 -23.71 8.03 16.74
N ALA A 63 -23.77 7.57 15.49
CA ALA A 63 -23.15 8.32 14.39
C ALA A 63 -23.69 9.76 14.36
N ASP A 64 -22.79 10.72 14.25
CA ASP A 64 -23.14 12.12 14.12
C ASP A 64 -22.05 12.87 13.34
N CYS A 65 -22.46 13.73 12.43
CA CYS A 65 -21.54 14.59 11.67
C CYS A 65 -21.21 15.89 12.43
N LEU A 66 -21.83 16.12 13.59
CA LEU A 66 -21.54 17.27 14.44
C LEU A 66 -20.52 16.92 15.52
N PRO A 67 -19.45 17.73 15.68
CA PRO A 67 -18.39 17.44 16.62
C PRO A 67 -18.79 17.62 18.09
N TYR A 68 -18.18 16.80 18.93
CA TYR A 68 -18.14 16.93 20.37
C TYR A 68 -16.80 17.52 20.83
N THR A 69 -16.77 17.98 22.07
CA THR A 69 -15.55 18.32 22.82
C THR A 69 -15.44 17.41 24.02
N ILE A 70 -14.27 16.82 24.25
CA ILE A 70 -13.96 16.03 25.43
C ILE A 70 -13.04 16.85 26.35
N LYS A 71 -13.48 17.07 27.59
CA LYS A 71 -12.70 17.75 28.63
C LYS A 71 -12.28 16.74 29.69
N ILE A 72 -10.99 16.49 29.83
CA ILE A 72 -10.42 15.59 30.83
C ILE A 72 -9.73 16.44 31.90
N ARG A 73 -10.24 16.39 33.13
CA ARG A 73 -9.74 17.16 34.26
C ARG A 73 -9.03 16.24 35.26
N CYS A 74 -7.84 16.62 35.70
CA CYS A 74 -7.10 16.01 36.80
C CYS A 74 -6.68 17.11 37.78
N GLY A 75 -7.37 17.22 38.93
CA GLY A 75 -7.22 18.34 39.85
C GLY A 75 -7.49 19.70 39.18
N ASN A 76 -6.47 20.56 39.11
CA ASN A 76 -6.53 21.88 38.46
C ASN A 76 -6.09 21.87 36.99
N VAL A 77 -5.60 20.73 36.48
CA VAL A 77 -5.18 20.60 35.08
C VAL A 77 -6.36 20.10 34.26
N MET A 78 -6.52 20.65 33.05
CA MET A 78 -7.54 20.24 32.09
C MET A 78 -6.90 20.07 30.72
N GLN A 79 -7.10 18.90 30.11
CA GLN A 79 -6.86 18.66 28.70
C GLN A 79 -8.20 18.74 27.96
N VAL A 80 -8.21 19.44 26.84
CA VAL A 80 -9.37 19.56 25.95
C VAL A 80 -9.02 18.89 24.63
N ILE A 81 -9.88 17.99 24.18
CA ILE A 81 -9.81 17.35 22.87
C ILE A 81 -11.05 17.82 22.10
N SER A 82 -10.83 18.50 20.99
CA SER A 82 -11.85 19.17 20.18
C SER A 82 -12.11 18.40 18.88
N ASP A 83 -13.21 18.74 18.21
CA ASP A 83 -13.57 18.15 16.91
C ASP A 83 -13.65 16.60 16.94
N VAL A 84 -14.33 16.06 17.96
CA VAL A 84 -14.48 14.61 18.16
C VAL A 84 -15.77 14.14 17.51
N LEU A 85 -15.69 13.20 16.57
CA LEU A 85 -16.88 12.59 15.95
C LEU A 85 -17.12 11.17 16.47
N PHE A 86 -18.36 10.70 16.36
CA PHE A 86 -18.69 9.28 16.47
C PHE A 86 -19.02 8.75 15.08
N GLY A 87 -18.31 7.72 14.65
CA GLY A 87 -18.37 7.18 13.29
C GLY A 87 -17.99 5.70 13.24
N ASP A 88 -17.77 5.18 12.03
CA ASP A 88 -17.20 3.85 11.87
C ASP A 88 -15.69 3.96 11.71
N VAL A 89 -14.96 3.31 12.62
CA VAL A 89 -13.49 3.36 12.66
C VAL A 89 -12.94 2.02 12.18
N PHE A 90 -12.10 2.05 11.16
CA PHE A 90 -11.47 0.87 10.59
C PHE A 90 -9.98 0.84 10.92
N HIS A 91 -9.47 -0.34 11.26
CA HIS A 91 -8.04 -0.58 11.32
C HIS A 91 -7.56 -0.97 9.92
N ILE A 92 -6.71 -0.15 9.31
CA ILE A 92 -6.09 -0.48 8.02
C ILE A 92 -4.62 -0.87 8.25
N THR A 93 -4.21 -1.99 7.67
CA THR A 93 -2.90 -2.60 7.94
C THR A 93 -2.39 -3.42 6.75
N GLY A 94 -1.16 -3.90 6.85
CA GLY A 94 -0.46 -4.62 5.79
C GLY A 94 0.79 -3.88 5.33
N GLN A 95 1.12 -3.93 4.04
CA GLN A 95 2.38 -3.38 3.54
C GLN A 95 2.17 -2.20 2.58
N SER A 96 3.11 -2.03 1.64
CA SER A 96 3.24 -0.85 0.80
C SER A 96 1.99 -0.50 0.00
N ASN A 97 1.20 -1.48 -0.46
CA ASN A 97 -0.05 -1.21 -1.17
C ASN A 97 -1.18 -0.66 -0.29
N MET A 98 -1.19 -0.94 1.02
CA MET A 98 -2.07 -0.24 1.99
C MET A 98 -1.47 1.10 2.41
N GLU A 99 -0.16 1.19 2.59
CA GLU A 99 0.51 2.40 3.05
C GLU A 99 0.49 3.53 2.01
N LEU A 100 0.54 3.14 0.73
CA LEU A 100 0.78 4.01 -0.42
C LEU A 100 -0.01 5.32 -0.32
N PRO A 101 0.67 6.48 -0.22
CA PRO A 101 -0.02 7.77 -0.11
C PRO A 101 -0.71 8.17 -1.42
N LEU A 102 -1.75 9.01 -1.32
CA LEU A 102 -2.44 9.61 -2.46
C LEU A 102 -1.48 10.36 -3.40
N ASN A 103 -0.45 11.05 -2.90
CA ASN A 103 0.55 11.71 -3.76
C ASN A 103 1.35 10.76 -4.67
N ARG A 104 1.30 9.44 -4.44
CA ARG A 104 1.90 8.43 -5.32
C ARG A 104 0.93 7.86 -6.36
N THR A 105 -0.34 8.21 -6.29
CA THR A 105 -1.40 7.70 -7.18
C THR A 105 -2.25 8.80 -7.81
N TYR A 106 -2.12 10.05 -7.36
CA TYR A 106 -2.82 11.18 -7.95
C TYR A 106 -2.40 11.37 -9.40
N ASP A 107 -3.37 11.79 -10.21
CA ASP A 107 -3.16 12.16 -11.60
C ASP A 107 -3.08 13.71 -11.69
N PRO A 108 -1.89 14.30 -11.96
CA PRO A 108 -1.72 15.75 -12.05
C PRO A 108 -2.53 16.40 -13.19
N PHE A 109 -3.14 15.61 -14.07
CA PHE A 109 -4.00 16.09 -15.16
C PHE A 109 -5.49 16.08 -14.83
N LYS A 110 -5.92 15.25 -13.88
CA LYS A 110 -7.33 15.23 -13.41
C LYS A 110 -7.56 16.19 -12.26
N GLY A 111 -6.56 16.34 -11.38
CA GLY A 111 -6.67 17.20 -10.21
C GLY A 111 -7.67 16.68 -9.17
N ASP A 112 -7.90 15.36 -9.15
CA ASP A 112 -8.76 14.71 -8.17
C ASP A 112 -8.06 14.71 -6.81
N VAL A 113 -8.39 15.71 -5.99
CA VAL A 113 -7.91 15.87 -4.62
C VAL A 113 -9.09 15.90 -3.65
N PRO A 114 -8.87 15.60 -2.36
CA PRO A 114 -9.94 15.69 -1.37
C PRO A 114 -10.60 17.08 -1.33
N VAL A 115 -11.92 17.10 -1.24
CA VAL A 115 -12.74 18.34 -1.25
C VAL A 115 -13.27 18.67 0.16
N PRO A 116 -13.70 19.90 0.46
CA PRO A 116 -14.14 20.30 1.81
C PRO A 116 -15.23 19.40 2.41
N GLU A 117 -16.13 18.86 1.59
CA GLU A 117 -17.20 17.95 2.03
C GLU A 117 -16.67 16.61 2.58
N GLU A 118 -15.40 16.28 2.33
CA GLU A 118 -14.72 15.06 2.78
C GLU A 118 -14.04 15.24 4.15
N GLU A 119 -14.34 16.31 4.90
CA GLU A 119 -13.82 16.53 6.27
C GLU A 119 -14.22 15.45 7.29
N LEU A 120 -15.24 14.65 6.95
CA LEU A 120 -15.76 13.53 7.74
C LEU A 120 -15.01 12.22 7.49
N ILE A 121 -14.01 12.23 6.59
CA ILE A 121 -13.05 11.16 6.37
C ILE A 121 -11.75 11.58 7.03
N ARG A 122 -11.27 10.77 7.99
CA ARG A 122 -10.08 11.11 8.78
C ARG A 122 -9.15 9.92 8.95
N GLU A 123 -7.85 10.15 8.82
CA GLU A 123 -6.82 9.13 9.04
C GLU A 123 -5.93 9.52 10.22
N TYR A 124 -5.68 8.57 11.12
CA TYR A 124 -4.56 8.58 12.04
C TYR A 124 -3.48 7.64 11.52
N ARG A 125 -2.38 8.21 11.03
CA ARG A 125 -1.23 7.44 10.55
C ARG A 125 -0.23 7.22 11.66
N VAL A 126 0.00 5.95 12.00
CA VAL A 126 1.01 5.58 13.00
C VAL A 126 2.40 5.66 12.37
N PRO A 127 3.35 6.40 12.97
CA PRO A 127 4.74 6.41 12.49
C PRO A 127 5.35 5.01 12.51
N ILE A 128 6.11 4.67 11.46
CA ILE A 128 6.80 3.38 11.40
C ILE A 128 7.86 3.35 12.49
N ALA A 129 7.74 2.38 13.40
CA ALA A 129 8.67 2.16 14.49
C ALA A 129 8.96 0.66 14.63
N LEU A 130 10.25 0.30 14.61
CA LEU A 130 10.69 -1.08 14.62
C LEU A 130 11.08 -1.56 16.01
N SER A 131 10.88 -2.85 16.29
CA SER A 131 11.38 -3.54 17.48
C SER A 131 11.70 -4.98 17.17
N PHE A 132 12.84 -5.45 17.67
CA PHE A 132 13.23 -6.86 17.62
C PHE A 132 13.40 -7.48 19.02
N GLU A 133 13.04 -6.75 20.08
CA GLU A 133 13.02 -7.26 21.45
C GLU A 133 11.88 -8.27 21.60
N ALA A 134 12.20 -9.55 21.84
CA ALA A 134 11.20 -10.60 22.03
C ALA A 134 10.32 -10.30 23.26
N GLY A 135 8.99 -10.42 23.09
CA GLY A 135 8.01 -10.11 24.13
C GLY A 135 7.75 -8.62 24.35
N LYS A 136 8.37 -7.73 23.57
CA LYS A 136 8.10 -6.29 23.65
C LYS A 136 6.74 -5.95 23.08
N GLU A 137 5.96 -5.20 23.85
CA GLU A 137 4.68 -4.64 23.43
C GLU A 137 4.49 -3.23 23.96
N ALA A 138 4.18 -2.29 23.06
CA ALA A 138 3.72 -0.99 23.46
C ALA A 138 2.24 -1.04 23.89
N GLY A 139 1.95 -0.31 24.97
CA GLY A 139 0.58 -0.15 25.45
C GLY A 139 -0.24 0.88 24.66
N THR A 140 0.43 1.72 23.86
CA THR A 140 -0.19 2.83 23.12
C THR A 140 0.66 3.22 21.91
N PHE A 141 0.05 3.94 20.97
CA PHE A 141 0.77 4.54 19.85
C PHE A 141 1.59 5.74 20.30
N THR A 142 2.73 5.98 19.66
CA THR A 142 3.58 7.14 19.92
C THR A 142 3.73 7.94 18.64
N GLY A 143 3.41 9.23 18.69
CA GLY A 143 3.38 10.11 17.53
C GLY A 143 2.20 9.81 16.57
N GLY A 144 2.19 10.52 15.44
CA GLY A 144 1.03 10.57 14.53
C GLY A 144 0.04 11.67 14.94
N SER A 145 -0.94 11.92 14.05
CA SER A 145 -2.03 12.87 14.28
C SER A 145 -3.22 12.49 13.41
N TRP A 146 -4.42 12.85 13.85
CA TRP A 146 -5.60 12.79 13.00
C TRP A 146 -5.54 13.90 11.94
N ILE A 147 -5.75 13.54 10.69
CA ILE A 147 -5.82 14.46 9.56
C ILE A 147 -7.19 14.26 8.89
N ARG A 148 -7.86 15.36 8.56
CA ARG A 148 -9.08 15.36 7.73
C ARG A 148 -8.67 15.27 6.26
N ALA A 149 -9.38 14.52 5.44
CA ALA A 149 -8.98 14.30 4.04
C ALA A 149 -8.78 15.63 3.30
N CYS A 150 -9.69 16.59 3.50
CA CYS A 150 -9.61 17.93 2.90
C CYS A 150 -8.44 18.81 3.40
N ASP A 151 -7.84 18.49 4.54
CA ASP A 151 -6.70 19.24 5.11
C ASP A 151 -5.34 18.62 4.73
N ASP A 152 -5.34 17.44 4.12
CA ASP A 152 -4.13 16.71 3.74
C ASP A 152 -3.50 17.27 2.46
N THR A 153 -2.94 18.47 2.57
CA THR A 153 -2.34 19.19 1.43
C THR A 153 -1.17 18.46 0.77
N GLU A 154 -0.51 17.54 1.49
CA GLU A 154 0.58 16.70 0.96
C GLU A 154 0.08 15.37 0.37
N LEU A 155 -1.23 15.08 0.47
CA LEU A 155 -1.86 13.86 0.01
C LEU A 155 -1.18 12.60 0.58
N ASN A 156 -0.88 12.63 1.88
CA ASN A 156 -0.21 11.54 2.59
C ASN A 156 -1.15 10.43 3.08
N MET A 157 -2.48 10.59 3.07
CA MET A 157 -3.42 9.53 3.42
C MET A 157 -3.24 8.28 2.54
N SER A 158 -3.54 7.10 3.09
CA SER A 158 -3.56 5.85 2.34
C SER A 158 -4.49 5.99 1.14
N ALA A 159 -4.00 5.79 -0.08
CA ALA A 159 -4.82 5.90 -1.28
C ALA A 159 -5.94 4.84 -1.27
N ALA A 160 -5.61 3.58 -0.96
CA ALA A 160 -6.59 2.51 -0.83
C ALA A 160 -7.61 2.81 0.29
N GLY A 161 -7.12 3.29 1.45
CA GLY A 161 -7.96 3.65 2.60
C GLY A 161 -8.89 4.83 2.31
N TYR A 162 -8.38 5.89 1.69
CA TYR A 162 -9.14 7.08 1.29
C TYR A 162 -10.25 6.73 0.31
N HIS A 163 -9.94 6.02 -0.79
CA HIS A 163 -10.97 5.66 -1.77
C HIS A 163 -12.02 4.72 -1.18
N PHE A 164 -11.61 3.79 -0.30
CA PHE A 164 -12.54 2.97 0.48
C PHE A 164 -13.46 3.86 1.35
N ALA A 165 -12.88 4.76 2.14
CA ALA A 165 -13.63 5.61 3.07
C ALA A 165 -14.57 6.57 2.34
N LYS A 166 -14.12 7.15 1.23
CA LYS A 166 -14.92 8.01 0.36
C LYS A 166 -16.13 7.28 -0.20
N LYS A 167 -15.91 6.07 -0.74
CA LYS A 167 -16.99 5.25 -1.28
C LYS A 167 -17.96 4.83 -0.17
N LEU A 168 -17.45 4.36 0.98
CA LEU A 168 -18.30 3.96 2.10
C LEU A 168 -19.10 5.14 2.66
N PHE A 169 -18.48 6.29 2.86
CA PHE A 169 -19.16 7.51 3.31
C PHE A 169 -20.31 7.89 2.37
N ALA A 170 -20.11 7.82 1.06
CA ALA A 170 -21.16 8.07 0.08
C ALA A 170 -22.33 7.06 0.17
N GLU A 171 -22.06 5.80 0.54
CA GLU A 171 -23.09 4.76 0.66
C GLU A 171 -23.91 4.86 1.97
N ILE A 172 -23.27 5.24 3.10
CA ILE A 172 -23.91 5.16 4.42
C ILE A 172 -24.07 6.50 5.15
N GLY A 173 -23.40 7.57 4.71
CA GLY A 173 -23.49 8.91 5.29
C GLY A 173 -22.96 9.03 6.72
N VAL A 174 -21.99 8.21 7.12
CA VAL A 174 -21.44 8.13 8.49
C VAL A 174 -19.96 8.50 8.47
N PRO A 175 -19.45 9.36 9.38
CA PRO A 175 -18.02 9.69 9.43
C PRO A 175 -17.14 8.44 9.49
N ILE A 176 -16.05 8.42 8.71
CA ILE A 176 -15.17 7.27 8.56
C ILE A 176 -13.79 7.61 9.13
N GLY A 177 -13.39 6.89 10.17
CA GLY A 177 -12.05 6.97 10.75
C GLY A 177 -11.18 5.82 10.26
N LEU A 178 -9.94 6.11 9.89
CA LEU A 178 -8.94 5.12 9.53
C LEU A 178 -7.79 5.20 10.53
N VAL A 179 -7.48 4.09 11.21
CA VAL A 179 -6.23 3.98 11.98
C VAL A 179 -5.27 3.13 11.15
N ASN A 180 -4.22 3.76 10.65
CA ASN A 180 -3.30 3.17 9.70
C ASN A 180 -2.01 2.70 10.38
N THR A 181 -1.82 1.38 10.38
CA THR A 181 -0.61 0.72 10.92
C THR A 181 0.19 -0.01 9.83
N SER A 182 -0.07 0.29 8.56
CA SER A 182 0.64 -0.31 7.43
C SER A 182 2.12 0.11 7.37
N ALA A 183 2.98 -0.76 6.85
CA ALA A 183 4.42 -0.52 6.77
C ALA A 183 5.02 -1.21 5.55
N GLY A 184 5.62 -0.44 4.66
CA GLY A 184 6.12 -0.88 3.36
C GLY A 184 7.11 -2.02 3.47
N GLY A 185 6.90 -3.06 2.65
CA GLY A 185 7.74 -4.25 2.59
C GLY A 185 7.71 -5.13 3.83
N SER A 186 6.85 -4.86 4.83
CA SER A 186 6.68 -5.78 5.96
C SER A 186 6.07 -7.11 5.53
N ALA A 187 6.58 -8.22 6.05
CA ALA A 187 5.91 -9.51 5.96
C ALA A 187 4.82 -9.65 7.03
N ILE A 188 3.90 -10.61 6.90
CA ILE A 188 2.83 -10.81 7.89
C ILE A 188 3.36 -11.25 9.27
N GLU A 189 4.44 -12.03 9.27
CA GLU A 189 5.22 -12.43 10.44
C GLU A 189 5.95 -11.26 11.11
N GLY A 190 6.11 -10.13 10.41
CA GLY A 190 6.54 -8.86 10.98
C GLY A 190 5.51 -8.25 11.95
N ARG A 191 4.26 -8.73 11.90
CA ARG A 191 3.09 -8.18 12.63
C ARG A 191 2.59 -9.08 13.77
N ILE A 192 3.32 -10.13 14.10
CA ILE A 192 3.03 -11.04 15.23
C ILE A 192 4.27 -11.12 16.14
N PRO A 193 4.11 -11.47 17.42
CA PRO A 193 5.25 -11.54 18.32
C PRO A 193 6.09 -12.80 18.07
N ALA A 194 7.32 -12.78 18.60
CA ALA A 194 8.29 -13.87 18.42
C ALA A 194 7.75 -15.24 18.85
N GLU A 195 6.95 -15.33 19.92
CA GLU A 195 6.37 -16.61 20.36
C GLU A 195 5.35 -17.19 19.36
N VAL A 196 4.65 -16.35 18.60
CA VAL A 196 3.73 -16.81 17.54
C VAL A 196 4.50 -17.15 16.28
N CYS A 197 5.56 -16.40 15.92
CA CYS A 197 6.47 -16.78 14.84
C CYS A 197 7.02 -18.20 15.05
N ARG A 198 7.39 -18.55 16.29
CA ARG A 198 7.92 -19.88 16.67
C ARG A 198 6.91 -21.02 16.61
N GLU A 199 5.62 -20.74 16.36
CA GLU A 199 4.66 -21.78 15.99
C GLU A 199 4.95 -22.37 14.59
N PHE A 200 5.73 -21.65 13.78
CA PHE A 200 6.17 -22.01 12.43
C PHE A 200 7.68 -22.27 12.44
N ARG A 201 8.09 -23.54 12.49
CA ARG A 201 9.51 -23.94 12.62
C ARG A 201 10.40 -23.40 11.50
N GLU A 202 9.81 -23.15 10.33
CA GLU A 202 10.47 -22.55 9.17
C GLU A 202 10.99 -21.13 9.47
N LEU A 203 10.40 -20.43 10.44
CA LEU A 203 10.77 -19.06 10.84
C LEU A 203 11.76 -19.00 12.00
N ASP A 204 12.03 -20.11 12.70
CA ASP A 204 12.93 -20.16 13.87
C ASP A 204 14.31 -19.54 13.57
N PRO A 205 15.01 -19.90 12.46
CA PRO A 205 16.36 -19.39 12.21
C PRO A 205 16.42 -17.87 12.06
N VAL A 206 15.42 -17.28 11.40
CA VAL A 206 15.37 -15.84 11.20
C VAL A 206 14.93 -15.15 12.48
N THR A 207 13.93 -15.69 13.18
CA THR A 207 13.47 -15.18 14.49
C THR A 207 14.62 -15.13 15.50
N ASP A 208 15.42 -16.19 15.60
CA ASP A 208 16.58 -16.22 16.51
C ASP A 208 17.67 -15.21 16.11
N THR A 209 17.86 -15.00 14.80
CA THR A 209 18.80 -14.00 14.29
C THR A 209 18.37 -12.58 14.62
N VAL A 210 17.11 -12.24 14.34
CA VAL A 210 16.62 -10.87 14.47
C VAL A 210 16.44 -10.47 15.94
N THR A 211 16.14 -11.44 16.81
CA THR A 211 15.99 -11.21 18.26
C THR A 211 17.32 -11.22 19.03
N ALA A 212 18.45 -11.43 18.36
CA ALA A 212 19.76 -11.42 19.00
C ALA A 212 20.19 -10.01 19.44
N ASP A 213 20.92 -9.94 20.57
CA ASP A 213 21.37 -8.68 21.15
C ASP A 213 22.18 -7.82 20.16
N GLY A 214 21.69 -6.60 19.95
CA GLY A 214 22.31 -5.61 19.07
C GLY A 214 22.15 -5.90 17.57
N TYR A 215 21.26 -6.81 17.16
CA TYR A 215 21.02 -7.12 15.75
C TYR A 215 20.68 -5.85 14.96
N MET A 216 19.64 -5.12 15.39
CA MET A 216 19.15 -3.93 14.70
C MET A 216 20.24 -2.86 14.53
N GLU A 217 20.95 -2.52 15.60
CA GLU A 217 22.00 -1.50 15.57
C GLU A 217 23.17 -1.89 14.66
N LYS A 218 23.58 -3.16 14.70
CA LYS A 218 24.65 -3.67 13.82
C LYS A 218 24.20 -3.62 12.36
N THR A 219 23.00 -4.11 12.05
CA THR A 219 22.47 -4.14 10.69
C THR A 219 22.28 -2.74 10.11
N LEU A 220 21.79 -1.78 10.89
CA LEU A 220 21.70 -0.38 10.48
C LEU A 220 23.09 0.22 10.20
N ALA A 221 24.05 0.03 11.09
CA ALA A 221 25.41 0.55 10.93
C ALA A 221 26.12 -0.05 9.70
N GLU A 222 25.93 -1.34 9.43
CA GLU A 222 26.44 -2.01 8.24
C GLU A 222 25.77 -1.48 6.96
N GLY A 223 24.45 -1.32 6.97
CA GLY A 223 23.69 -0.72 5.87
C GLY A 223 24.18 0.69 5.54
N GLU A 224 24.21 1.60 6.53
CA GLU A 224 24.70 2.97 6.37
C GLU A 224 26.12 3.03 5.79
N LYS A 225 27.00 2.13 6.24
CA LYS A 225 28.36 2.02 5.72
C LYS A 225 28.35 1.64 4.24
N ILE A 226 27.59 0.62 3.85
CA ILE A 226 27.48 0.16 2.46
C ILE A 226 26.96 1.29 1.55
N GLU A 227 25.92 2.01 1.98
CA GLU A 227 25.34 3.11 1.19
C GLU A 227 26.32 4.28 1.03
N LYS A 228 27.00 4.65 2.12
CA LYS A 228 27.96 5.74 2.12
C LYS A 228 29.17 5.44 1.26
N GLU A 229 29.71 4.21 1.34
CA GLU A 229 30.85 3.78 0.55
C GLU A 229 30.53 3.79 -0.95
N TRP A 230 29.37 3.26 -1.34
CA TRP A 230 28.94 3.25 -2.74
C TRP A 230 28.66 4.66 -3.26
N SER A 231 27.94 5.48 -2.49
CA SER A 231 27.63 6.87 -2.87
C SER A 231 28.91 7.72 -3.02
N ALA A 232 29.87 7.58 -2.10
CA ALA A 232 31.15 8.26 -2.19
C ALA A 232 31.98 7.78 -3.39
N TYR A 233 31.90 6.49 -3.73
CA TYR A 233 32.57 5.95 -4.91
C TYR A 233 32.09 6.63 -6.19
N VAL A 234 30.76 6.72 -6.36
CA VAL A 234 30.13 7.33 -7.53
C VAL A 234 30.38 8.83 -7.58
N GLU A 235 30.11 9.55 -6.49
CA GLU A 235 30.20 11.02 -6.45
C GLU A 235 31.64 11.52 -6.70
N SER A 236 32.66 10.86 -6.14
CA SER A 236 34.06 11.27 -6.33
C SER A 236 34.57 11.08 -7.77
N ARG A 237 33.90 10.24 -8.57
CA ARG A 237 34.30 9.85 -9.93
C ARG A 237 33.48 10.52 -11.03
N ASP A 238 32.34 11.12 -10.71
CA ASP A 238 31.59 11.90 -11.69
C ASP A 238 32.37 13.16 -12.08
N LYS A 239 32.85 13.21 -13.33
CA LYS A 239 33.61 14.34 -13.88
C LYS A 239 32.81 15.21 -14.84
N ILE A 240 31.61 14.78 -15.24
CA ILE A 240 30.83 15.43 -16.30
C ILE A 240 29.57 16.11 -15.74
N GLY A 241 29.09 15.71 -14.56
CA GLY A 241 27.80 16.18 -14.03
C GLY A 241 27.70 17.70 -13.88
N LYS A 242 28.78 18.38 -13.45
CA LYS A 242 28.80 19.85 -13.35
C LYS A 242 28.63 20.52 -14.71
N ASP A 243 29.28 19.99 -15.73
CA ASP A 243 29.19 20.51 -17.10
C ASP A 243 27.80 20.27 -17.67
N ILE A 244 27.24 19.07 -17.53
CA ILE A 244 25.88 18.71 -17.98
C ILE A 244 24.82 19.60 -17.33
N VAL A 245 24.88 19.79 -16.00
CA VAL A 245 23.96 20.69 -15.28
C VAL A 245 24.08 22.13 -15.79
N SER A 246 25.28 22.57 -16.18
CA SER A 246 25.50 23.89 -16.79
C SER A 246 25.11 23.97 -18.28
N GLY A 247 24.77 22.85 -18.91
CA GLY A 247 24.43 22.69 -20.34
C GLY A 247 25.62 22.67 -21.27
N LYS A 248 26.76 22.20 -20.77
CA LYS A 248 27.93 21.85 -21.58
C LYS A 248 27.92 20.34 -21.75
N TYR A 249 27.72 19.90 -22.98
CA TYR A 249 27.54 18.49 -23.29
C TYR A 249 28.79 17.91 -23.96
N PRO A 250 29.24 16.71 -23.56
CA PRO A 250 30.34 16.00 -24.22
C PRO A 250 30.01 15.72 -25.70
N ALA A 251 30.99 15.89 -26.59
CA ALA A 251 30.80 15.68 -28.03
C ALA A 251 30.68 14.21 -28.42
N ASP A 252 31.08 13.30 -27.54
CA ASP A 252 31.04 11.85 -27.66
C ASP A 252 29.84 11.22 -26.92
N SER A 253 28.80 12.02 -26.61
CA SER A 253 27.54 11.49 -26.08
C SER A 253 26.86 10.54 -27.06
N GLN A 254 26.04 9.64 -26.52
CA GLN A 254 25.26 8.69 -27.28
C GLN A 254 23.78 9.06 -27.27
N LYS A 255 23.01 8.47 -28.17
CA LYS A 255 21.56 8.67 -28.27
C LYS A 255 20.80 7.46 -27.73
N CYS A 256 19.70 7.70 -27.04
CA CYS A 256 18.73 6.68 -26.63
C CYS A 256 17.30 7.17 -26.92
N THR A 257 16.34 6.25 -26.90
CA THR A 257 14.90 6.59 -27.04
C THR A 257 14.23 6.36 -25.70
N VAL A 258 13.64 7.39 -25.10
CA VAL A 258 12.89 7.30 -23.83
C VAL A 258 11.40 7.07 -24.14
N PRO A 259 10.69 6.17 -23.44
CA PRO A 259 11.20 5.27 -22.38
C PRO A 259 11.99 4.06 -22.91
N PHE A 260 12.86 3.52 -22.07
CA PHE A 260 13.62 2.29 -22.33
C PHE A 260 14.31 1.79 -21.05
N MET A 261 14.71 0.51 -21.04
CA MET A 261 15.61 -0.02 -20.01
C MET A 261 17.07 0.11 -20.42
N VAL A 262 17.91 0.64 -19.53
CA VAL A 262 19.38 0.75 -19.72
C VAL A 262 20.00 -0.61 -20.04
N ASN A 263 19.43 -1.69 -19.50
CA ASN A 263 19.88 -3.05 -19.75
C ASN A 263 19.79 -3.48 -21.22
N ASP A 264 18.92 -2.84 -22.00
CA ASP A 264 18.75 -3.14 -23.43
C ASP A 264 19.73 -2.37 -24.31
N LEU A 265 20.52 -1.44 -23.74
CA LEU A 265 21.58 -0.76 -24.47
C LEU A 265 22.81 -1.67 -24.66
N PRO A 266 23.57 -1.49 -25.77
CA PRO A 266 24.81 -2.23 -26.00
C PRO A 266 25.79 -2.09 -24.83
N ASP A 267 26.32 -3.22 -24.35
CA ASP A 267 27.30 -3.31 -23.25
C ASP A 267 26.84 -2.74 -21.89
N MET A 268 25.54 -2.51 -21.70
CA MET A 268 24.97 -1.92 -20.47
C MET A 268 24.12 -2.91 -19.65
N ASN A 269 23.94 -4.15 -20.11
CA ASN A 269 23.28 -5.18 -19.31
C ASN A 269 24.06 -5.44 -18.00
N GLY A 270 23.40 -5.32 -16.85
CA GLY A 270 24.03 -5.45 -15.54
C GLY A 270 24.81 -4.21 -15.10
N PHE A 271 24.66 -3.07 -15.78
CA PHE A 271 25.39 -1.85 -15.44
C PHE A 271 25.06 -1.36 -14.02
N CYS A 272 26.10 -1.03 -13.26
CA CYS A 272 26.00 -0.30 -12.00
C CYS A 272 26.81 1.00 -12.10
N GLY A 273 26.31 2.07 -11.50
CA GLY A 273 26.97 3.37 -11.46
C GLY A 273 26.04 4.51 -11.84
N ARG A 274 26.60 5.56 -12.45
CA ARG A 274 25.87 6.79 -12.78
C ARG A 274 25.83 7.04 -14.28
N ILE A 275 24.65 7.40 -14.77
CA ILE A 275 24.42 7.84 -16.14
C ILE A 275 23.76 9.22 -16.10
N TRP A 276 24.18 10.11 -16.98
CA TRP A 276 23.47 11.37 -17.23
C TRP A 276 22.70 11.28 -18.54
N PHE A 277 21.47 11.77 -18.52
CA PHE A 277 20.57 11.93 -19.66
C PHE A 277 20.21 13.39 -19.81
N TRP A 278 20.05 13.90 -21.03
CA TRP A 278 19.55 15.25 -21.26
C TRP A 278 18.83 15.39 -22.59
N LYS A 279 17.95 16.40 -22.65
CA LYS A 279 17.18 16.75 -23.84
C LYS A 279 16.84 18.24 -23.81
N GLU A 280 16.79 18.86 -24.98
CA GLU A 280 16.22 20.18 -25.17
C GLU A 280 14.74 20.08 -25.55
N PHE A 281 13.94 21.03 -25.06
CA PHE A 281 12.52 21.15 -25.38
C PHE A 281 12.14 22.62 -25.52
N ASP A 282 11.21 22.92 -26.43
CA ASP A 282 10.77 24.29 -26.68
C ASP A 282 9.45 24.60 -25.99
N ILE A 283 9.40 25.71 -25.26
CA ILE A 283 8.17 26.27 -24.71
C ILE A 283 7.59 27.29 -25.68
N PRO A 284 6.33 27.14 -26.14
CA PRO A 284 5.68 28.12 -27.01
C PRO A 284 5.66 29.53 -26.42
N ALA A 285 5.75 30.56 -27.27
CA ALA A 285 5.80 31.97 -26.84
C ALA A 285 4.55 32.44 -26.08
N ASN A 286 3.43 31.73 -26.21
CA ASN A 286 2.14 32.01 -25.58
C ASN A 286 1.78 31.04 -24.45
N ALA A 287 2.66 30.10 -24.09
CA ALA A 287 2.38 29.15 -23.02
C ALA A 287 2.29 29.85 -21.66
N ASP A 288 1.35 29.46 -20.83
CA ASP A 288 1.34 29.86 -19.42
C ASP A 288 2.43 29.08 -18.68
N LEU A 289 3.30 29.76 -17.95
CA LEU A 289 4.39 29.14 -17.18
C LEU A 289 4.00 28.84 -15.72
N SER A 290 2.75 29.11 -15.35
CA SER A 290 2.20 28.73 -14.05
C SER A 290 1.98 27.22 -13.93
N ASP A 291 1.92 26.70 -12.70
CA ASP A 291 1.69 25.27 -12.41
C ASP A 291 2.62 24.33 -13.22
N ALA A 292 3.89 24.72 -13.31
CA ALA A 292 4.86 23.99 -14.12
C ALA A 292 5.36 22.76 -13.35
N MET A 293 5.31 21.59 -13.99
CA MET A 293 5.71 20.31 -13.39
C MET A 293 6.47 19.45 -14.40
N LEU A 294 7.58 18.86 -13.95
CA LEU A 294 8.30 17.82 -14.66
C LEU A 294 7.72 16.47 -14.26
N ILE A 295 7.25 15.72 -15.26
CA ILE A 295 6.67 14.40 -15.09
C ILE A 295 7.58 13.41 -15.83
N LEU A 296 8.19 12.47 -15.11
CA LEU A 296 9.08 11.46 -15.68
C LEU A 296 8.61 10.02 -15.38
N GLY A 297 7.32 9.80 -15.10
CA GLY A 297 6.83 8.45 -14.80
C GLY A 297 7.57 7.82 -13.63
N THR A 298 7.95 6.55 -13.75
CA THR A 298 8.88 5.87 -12.82
C THR A 298 10.21 5.58 -13.52
N LEU A 299 11.30 5.66 -12.76
CA LEU A 299 12.67 5.39 -13.21
C LEU A 299 13.24 4.28 -12.34
N VAL A 300 14.14 3.47 -12.90
CA VAL A 300 14.92 2.47 -12.16
C VAL A 300 16.40 2.91 -12.20
N ASP A 301 17.11 3.17 -11.12
CA ASP A 301 16.65 3.17 -9.73
C ASP A 301 16.46 4.61 -9.23
N ALA A 302 17.51 5.27 -8.77
CA ALA A 302 17.42 6.60 -8.15
C ALA A 302 17.76 7.73 -9.13
N ASP A 303 17.04 8.85 -9.07
CA ASP A 303 17.29 10.00 -9.92
C ASP A 303 17.44 11.34 -9.16
N ILE A 304 18.19 12.26 -9.79
CA ILE A 304 18.08 13.70 -9.55
C ILE A 304 17.83 14.39 -10.88
N SER A 305 16.80 15.23 -10.92
CA SER A 305 16.35 15.90 -12.13
C SER A 305 16.55 17.42 -12.07
N TYR A 306 16.94 18.01 -13.20
CA TYR A 306 17.28 19.41 -13.37
C TYR A 306 16.58 20.03 -14.56
N ILE A 307 16.13 21.27 -14.42
CA ILE A 307 15.64 22.12 -15.51
C ILE A 307 16.52 23.36 -15.58
N ASN A 308 17.07 23.66 -16.77
CA ASN A 308 17.94 24.82 -17.00
C ASN A 308 19.08 24.97 -15.97
N GLY A 309 19.58 23.85 -15.45
CA GLY A 309 20.67 23.79 -14.46
C GLY A 309 20.25 23.97 -13.00
N VAL A 310 18.96 24.06 -12.71
CA VAL A 310 18.42 24.10 -11.35
C VAL A 310 17.80 22.75 -11.01
N LYS A 311 18.15 22.17 -9.87
CA LYS A 311 17.53 20.93 -9.36
C LYS A 311 16.05 21.19 -9.12
N VAL A 312 15.19 20.34 -9.68
CA VAL A 312 13.73 20.39 -9.50
C VAL A 312 13.20 19.23 -8.66
N GLY A 313 13.92 18.10 -8.61
CA GLY A 313 13.48 16.96 -7.82
C GLY A 313 14.54 15.88 -7.65
N GLU A 314 14.22 14.92 -6.79
CA GLU A 314 15.02 13.74 -6.49
C GLU A 314 14.12 12.62 -5.99
N THR A 315 14.44 11.38 -6.38
CA THR A 315 13.78 10.17 -5.89
C THR A 315 14.83 9.08 -5.74
N THR A 316 14.83 8.40 -4.60
CA THR A 316 15.96 7.56 -4.17
C THR A 316 15.83 6.08 -4.52
N TYR A 317 14.70 5.65 -5.10
CA TYR A 317 14.43 4.26 -5.48
C TYR A 317 13.37 4.16 -6.57
N LEU A 318 13.19 2.97 -7.14
CA LEU A 318 12.43 2.78 -8.38
C LEU A 318 10.93 3.10 -8.39
N TYR A 319 10.20 2.94 -7.28
CA TYR A 319 8.73 2.87 -7.32
C TYR A 319 7.95 4.20 -7.29
N PRO A 320 8.42 5.32 -6.71
CA PRO A 320 7.62 6.55 -6.69
C PRO A 320 7.52 7.19 -8.07
N PRO A 321 6.36 7.71 -8.50
CA PRO A 321 6.31 8.54 -9.69
C PRO A 321 7.14 9.82 -9.51
N ARG A 322 7.76 10.30 -10.58
CA ARG A 322 8.60 11.50 -10.63
C ARG A 322 7.73 12.67 -11.05
N TYR A 323 7.11 13.30 -10.07
CA TYR A 323 6.34 14.53 -10.22
C TYR A 323 7.06 15.65 -9.48
N TYR A 324 7.73 16.51 -10.23
CA TYR A 324 8.61 17.54 -9.66
C TYR A 324 8.16 18.94 -10.06
N ASP A 325 7.80 19.76 -9.09
CA ASP A 325 7.44 21.14 -9.32
C ASP A 325 8.62 21.92 -9.92
N ILE A 326 8.33 22.69 -10.97
CA ILE A 326 9.29 23.54 -11.65
C ILE A 326 8.99 25.00 -11.27
N PRO A 327 9.91 25.71 -10.59
CA PRO A 327 9.71 27.13 -10.33
C PRO A 327 9.62 27.93 -11.65
N ALA A 328 8.50 28.62 -11.91
CA ALA A 328 8.30 29.35 -13.19
C ALA A 328 9.49 30.26 -13.60
N LYS A 329 10.18 30.85 -12.62
CA LYS A 329 11.37 31.71 -12.82
C LYS A 329 12.56 31.03 -13.51
N ILE A 330 12.63 29.70 -13.53
CA ILE A 330 13.72 28.97 -14.17
C ILE A 330 13.40 28.60 -15.62
N LEU A 331 12.14 28.74 -16.05
CA LEU A 331 11.70 28.50 -17.42
C LEU A 331 11.81 29.76 -18.26
N LYS A 332 11.94 29.57 -19.58
CA LYS A 332 11.89 30.65 -20.56
C LYS A 332 11.10 30.19 -21.79
N HIS A 333 10.45 31.12 -22.49
CA HIS A 333 9.90 30.80 -23.81
C HIS A 333 11.04 30.48 -24.80
N GLY A 334 10.77 29.58 -25.74
CA GLY A 334 11.79 28.97 -26.60
C GLY A 334 12.50 27.82 -25.88
N THR A 335 13.79 27.65 -26.18
CA THR A 335 14.54 26.43 -25.83
C THR A 335 14.89 26.34 -24.36
N ASN A 336 14.49 25.25 -23.72
CA ASN A 336 14.85 24.86 -22.35
C ASN A 336 15.55 23.51 -22.39
N ARG A 337 16.17 23.13 -21.28
CA ARG A 337 16.83 21.83 -21.14
C ARG A 337 16.35 21.10 -19.90
N VAL A 338 16.20 19.79 -20.04
CA VAL A 338 16.07 18.83 -18.94
C VAL A 338 17.35 18.01 -18.86
N ALA A 339 17.82 17.75 -17.65
CA ALA A 339 18.89 16.79 -17.38
C ALA A 339 18.50 15.88 -16.22
N VAL A 340 18.73 14.58 -16.38
CA VAL A 340 18.40 13.55 -15.40
C VAL A 340 19.68 12.78 -15.08
N ARG A 341 20.04 12.75 -13.80
CA ARG A 341 21.12 11.93 -13.25
C ARG A 341 20.51 10.65 -12.71
N LEU A 342 20.83 9.50 -13.30
CA LEU A 342 20.32 8.18 -12.88
C LEU A 342 21.45 7.38 -12.22
N ASP A 343 21.23 6.97 -10.96
CA ASP A 343 22.12 6.12 -10.18
C ASP A 343 21.54 4.69 -10.10
N ILE A 344 22.25 3.72 -10.67
CA ILE A 344 21.86 2.30 -10.75
C ILE A 344 22.76 1.49 -9.83
N ASN A 345 22.20 0.90 -8.78
CA ASN A 345 22.97 0.23 -7.73
C ASN A 345 22.92 -1.32 -7.77
N ASN A 346 21.99 -1.90 -8.53
CA ASN A 346 21.66 -3.32 -8.52
C ASN A 346 21.78 -4.02 -9.90
N GLY A 347 22.31 -3.32 -10.91
CA GLY A 347 22.50 -3.86 -12.25
C GLY A 347 21.28 -3.73 -13.18
N PHE A 348 20.18 -3.13 -12.71
CA PHE A 348 18.98 -2.93 -13.50
C PHE A 348 18.53 -1.47 -13.44
N GLY A 349 18.31 -0.83 -14.59
CA GLY A 349 17.93 0.58 -14.62
C GLY A 349 17.24 1.02 -15.90
N GLY A 350 16.62 2.20 -15.89
CA GLY A 350 15.93 2.77 -17.06
C GLY A 350 14.78 3.71 -16.73
N PHE A 351 14.04 4.04 -17.78
CA PHE A 351 12.81 4.81 -17.77
C PHE A 351 11.66 3.84 -18.05
N THR A 352 10.74 3.66 -17.09
CA THR A 352 9.72 2.62 -17.15
C THR A 352 8.73 2.86 -18.29
N GLU A 353 8.52 1.85 -19.12
CA GLU A 353 7.59 1.89 -20.25
C GLU A 353 6.12 2.06 -19.79
N GLY A 354 5.29 2.66 -20.66
CA GLY A 354 3.86 2.89 -20.40
C GLY A 354 3.57 4.04 -19.43
N LYS A 355 4.60 4.68 -18.87
CA LYS A 355 4.47 5.90 -18.06
C LYS A 355 4.65 7.14 -18.93
N ARG A 356 4.17 8.29 -18.45
CA ARG A 356 4.24 9.58 -19.18
C ARG A 356 5.55 10.32 -18.89
N PHE A 357 6.17 10.88 -19.92
CA PHE A 357 7.35 11.74 -19.79
C PHE A 357 7.08 13.10 -20.44
N CYS A 358 6.86 14.14 -19.64
CA CYS A 358 6.48 15.46 -20.17
C CYS A 358 6.79 16.61 -19.20
N VAL A 359 6.70 17.84 -19.70
CA VAL A 359 6.54 19.05 -18.88
C VAL A 359 5.09 19.52 -18.99
N LYS A 360 4.38 19.55 -17.86
CA LYS A 360 3.06 20.18 -17.74
C LYS A 360 3.24 21.67 -17.41
N LEU A 361 2.48 22.53 -18.08
CA LEU A 361 2.49 23.99 -17.95
C LEU A 361 1.04 24.51 -18.00
N GLY A 362 0.38 24.59 -16.84
CA GLY A 362 -1.08 24.77 -16.79
C GLY A 362 -1.80 23.71 -17.64
N ASN A 363 -2.45 24.15 -18.73
CA ASN A 363 -3.14 23.26 -19.67
C ASN A 363 -2.27 22.80 -20.86
N THR A 364 -1.04 23.32 -20.98
CA THR A 364 -0.11 22.94 -22.05
C THR A 364 0.72 21.74 -21.60
N VAL A 365 0.93 20.78 -22.50
CA VAL A 365 1.79 19.62 -22.26
C VAL A 365 2.87 19.60 -23.32
N ILE A 366 4.12 19.53 -22.89
CA ILE A 366 5.28 19.38 -23.77
C ILE A 366 5.80 17.96 -23.59
N ASP A 367 5.70 17.17 -24.64
CA ASP A 367 6.18 15.80 -24.67
C ASP A 367 7.72 15.75 -24.54
N LEU A 368 8.21 14.88 -23.69
CA LEU A 368 9.63 14.61 -23.51
C LEU A 368 10.03 13.23 -24.03
N GLU A 369 9.13 12.40 -24.55
CA GLU A 369 9.46 11.10 -25.12
C GLU A 369 10.35 11.22 -26.38
N GLY A 370 10.85 10.06 -26.84
CA GLY A 370 11.67 9.97 -28.05
C GLY A 370 13.16 10.13 -27.78
N GLU A 371 13.89 10.75 -28.71
CA GLU A 371 15.35 10.80 -28.66
C GLU A 371 15.87 11.70 -27.53
N TRP A 372 16.81 11.18 -26.74
CA TRP A 372 17.61 11.88 -25.72
C TRP A 372 19.10 11.62 -25.96
N ASP A 373 19.93 12.52 -25.44
CA ASP A 373 21.36 12.28 -25.31
C ASP A 373 21.67 11.67 -23.94
N PHE A 374 22.69 10.81 -23.88
CA PHE A 374 23.16 10.24 -22.62
C PHE A 374 24.66 9.95 -22.61
N MET A 375 25.22 9.84 -21.41
CA MET A 375 26.60 9.40 -21.20
C MET A 375 26.77 8.70 -19.83
N PRO A 376 27.29 7.46 -19.78
CA PRO A 376 27.73 6.84 -18.54
C PRO A 376 28.89 7.65 -17.93
N ALA A 377 28.67 8.22 -16.75
CA ALA A 377 29.67 9.05 -16.07
C ALA A 377 30.63 8.22 -15.23
N VAL A 378 30.09 7.18 -14.57
CA VAL A 378 30.83 6.33 -13.65
C VAL A 378 30.32 4.91 -13.78
N LYS A 379 31.20 3.94 -14.03
CA LYS A 379 30.92 2.52 -13.80
C LYS A 379 31.35 2.17 -12.39
N ALA A 380 30.45 1.57 -11.61
CA ALA A 380 30.64 1.20 -10.22
C ALA A 380 30.49 -0.32 -10.04
N PRO A 381 31.05 -0.90 -8.96
CA PRO A 381 30.66 -2.24 -8.54
C PRO A 381 29.16 -2.28 -8.14
N LEU A 382 28.59 -3.48 -8.17
CA LEU A 382 27.29 -3.76 -7.55
C LEU A 382 27.33 -3.30 -6.08
N ARG A 383 26.30 -2.58 -5.63
CA ARG A 383 26.21 -2.18 -4.23
C ARG A 383 26.02 -3.43 -3.37
N GLY A 384 26.67 -3.45 -2.20
CA GLY A 384 26.39 -4.50 -1.20
C GLY A 384 24.90 -4.51 -0.81
N THR A 385 24.41 -5.67 -0.37
CA THR A 385 23.03 -5.80 0.11
C THR A 385 22.84 -4.98 1.38
N VAL A 386 21.87 -4.07 1.37
CA VAL A 386 21.37 -3.39 2.56
C VAL A 386 20.14 -4.15 3.02
N GLU A 387 20.20 -4.67 4.24
CA GLU A 387 19.10 -5.45 4.80
C GLU A 387 17.90 -4.54 5.09
N PHE A 388 16.73 -4.92 4.58
CA PHE A 388 15.51 -4.13 4.75
C PHE A 388 14.76 -4.60 6.00
N LEU A 389 15.11 -4.02 7.14
CA LEU A 389 14.59 -4.42 8.46
C LEU A 389 13.06 -4.53 8.59
N PRO A 390 12.23 -3.66 7.97
CA PRO A 390 10.77 -3.82 8.08
C PRO A 390 10.23 -5.15 7.56
N SER A 391 10.95 -5.82 6.64
CA SER A 391 10.57 -7.14 6.09
C SER A 391 10.73 -8.30 7.07
N LYS A 392 11.42 -8.08 8.19
CA LYS A 392 11.77 -9.15 9.13
C LYS A 392 10.64 -9.43 10.12
N GLU A 393 10.70 -10.62 10.71
CA GLU A 393 9.82 -11.10 11.76
C GLU A 393 9.75 -10.10 12.90
N LEU A 394 8.56 -9.99 13.53
CA LEU A 394 8.20 -9.09 14.64
C LEU A 394 8.53 -7.59 14.47
N ALA A 395 9.14 -7.17 13.36
CA ALA A 395 9.75 -5.86 13.20
C ALA A 395 8.79 -4.73 13.51
N VAL A 396 7.53 -4.81 13.05
CA VAL A 396 6.50 -3.77 13.24
C VAL A 396 5.45 -4.15 14.28
N TYR A 397 5.60 -5.29 14.96
CA TYR A 397 4.62 -5.79 15.92
C TYR A 397 4.47 -4.87 17.14
N ALA A 398 5.59 -4.62 17.83
CA ALA A 398 5.57 -4.07 19.19
C ALA A 398 4.93 -2.68 19.27
N TYR A 399 5.23 -1.81 18.30
CA TYR A 399 4.84 -0.41 18.31
C TYR A 399 3.67 -0.09 17.36
N MET A 400 3.42 -0.90 16.33
CA MET A 400 2.37 -0.63 15.34
C MET A 400 1.18 -1.59 15.45
N THR A 401 1.40 -2.88 15.63
CA THR A 401 0.27 -3.84 15.74
C THR A 401 -0.27 -3.91 17.17
N ALA A 402 0.60 -4.07 18.17
CA ALA A 402 0.19 -4.38 19.54
C ALA A 402 -0.70 -3.31 20.20
N PRO A 403 -0.49 -1.99 20.00
CA PRO A 403 -1.39 -0.99 20.54
C PRO A 403 -2.81 -1.04 19.97
N ALA A 404 -2.97 -1.46 18.71
CA ALA A 404 -4.26 -1.49 18.02
C ALA A 404 -5.29 -2.40 18.71
N TYR A 405 -4.85 -3.48 19.38
CA TYR A 405 -5.74 -4.40 20.10
C TYR A 405 -6.60 -3.72 21.18
N ARG A 406 -6.21 -2.54 21.64
CA ARG A 406 -6.85 -1.80 22.73
C ARG A 406 -7.94 -0.83 22.25
N LEU A 407 -8.14 -0.73 20.95
CA LEU A 407 -9.12 0.17 20.34
C LEU A 407 -10.30 -0.61 19.76
N PRO A 408 -11.52 -0.06 19.87
CA PRO A 408 -12.67 -0.61 19.18
C PRO A 408 -12.61 -0.25 17.69
N PHE A 409 -12.79 -1.25 16.83
CA PHE A 409 -12.88 -1.08 15.38
C PHE A 409 -14.12 -1.75 14.84
N LYS A 410 -14.72 -1.14 13.81
CA LYS A 410 -15.81 -1.73 13.03
C LYS A 410 -15.36 -2.96 12.24
N GLY A 411 -14.12 -2.94 11.76
CA GLY A 411 -13.48 -4.02 11.00
C GLY A 411 -12.01 -3.72 10.73
N MET A 412 -11.30 -4.74 10.24
CA MET A 412 -9.89 -4.64 9.86
C MET A 412 -9.72 -4.88 8.36
N LEU A 413 -9.03 -3.98 7.67
CA LEU A 413 -8.69 -4.09 6.25
C LEU A 413 -7.20 -4.41 6.10
N ILE A 414 -6.86 -5.47 5.37
CA ILE A 414 -5.50 -5.97 5.25
C ILE A 414 -5.07 -6.03 3.78
N TYR A 415 -4.05 -5.26 3.38
CA TYR A 415 -3.40 -5.43 2.07
C TYR A 415 -1.97 -5.94 2.29
N GLN A 416 -1.80 -7.26 2.21
CA GLN A 416 -0.55 -7.94 2.57
C GLN A 416 -0.29 -9.16 1.69
N GLY A 417 0.99 -9.45 1.40
CA GLY A 417 1.43 -10.75 0.89
C GLY A 417 2.65 -10.69 -0.03
N GLU A 418 3.04 -9.52 -0.52
CA GLU A 418 4.10 -9.39 -1.51
C GLU A 418 5.46 -9.85 -0.96
N THR A 419 5.83 -9.43 0.25
CA THR A 419 7.08 -9.87 0.91
C THR A 419 7.06 -11.38 1.21
N ASN A 420 5.88 -11.99 1.34
CA ASN A 420 5.72 -13.42 1.63
C ASN A 420 5.85 -14.32 0.39
N CYS A 421 5.98 -13.77 -0.82
CA CYS A 421 6.00 -14.55 -2.06
C CYS A 421 7.13 -15.60 -2.12
N SER A 422 8.26 -15.36 -1.47
CA SER A 422 9.36 -16.33 -1.40
C SER A 422 9.08 -17.52 -0.48
N ASN A 423 8.08 -17.42 0.40
CA ASN A 423 7.66 -18.47 1.34
C ASN A 423 6.13 -18.62 1.36
N ALA A 424 5.54 -18.65 0.16
CA ALA A 424 4.08 -18.62 0.00
C ALA A 424 3.35 -19.80 0.66
N ASP A 425 4.01 -20.96 0.77
CA ASP A 425 3.36 -22.21 1.21
C ASP A 425 2.81 -22.15 2.64
N ILE A 426 3.41 -21.33 3.52
CA ILE A 426 2.96 -21.17 4.91
C ILE A 426 2.05 -19.95 5.15
N TYR A 427 1.77 -19.15 4.10
CA TYR A 427 1.11 -17.85 4.25
C TYR A 427 -0.30 -17.96 4.84
N ASP A 428 -1.12 -18.94 4.43
CA ASP A 428 -2.49 -19.07 4.97
C ASP A 428 -2.49 -19.46 6.46
N GLY A 429 -1.49 -20.24 6.88
CA GLY A 429 -1.24 -20.54 8.29
C GLY A 429 -0.87 -19.30 9.08
N LEU A 430 0.09 -18.51 8.58
CA LEU A 430 0.51 -17.25 9.22
C LEU A 430 -0.64 -16.24 9.30
N PHE A 431 -1.38 -16.05 8.21
CA PHE A 431 -2.52 -15.14 8.17
C PHE A 431 -3.62 -15.58 9.15
N ARG A 432 -3.93 -16.88 9.20
CA ARG A 432 -4.88 -17.44 10.18
C ARG A 432 -4.43 -17.13 11.61
N ARG A 433 -3.17 -17.40 11.96
CA ARG A 433 -2.66 -17.10 13.31
C ARG A 433 -2.61 -15.61 13.61
N PHE A 434 -2.28 -14.76 12.65
CA PHE A 434 -2.37 -13.31 12.81
C PHE A 434 -3.79 -12.87 13.18
N VAL A 435 -4.81 -13.33 12.45
CA VAL A 435 -6.22 -12.98 12.70
C VAL A 435 -6.72 -13.55 14.03
N GLU A 436 -6.42 -14.80 14.34
CA GLU A 436 -6.79 -15.45 15.60
C GLU A 436 -6.14 -14.74 16.79
N TYR A 437 -4.83 -14.51 16.73
CA TYR A 437 -4.10 -13.76 17.75
C TYR A 437 -4.67 -12.36 17.94
N TYR A 438 -4.98 -11.64 16.84
CA TYR A 438 -5.63 -10.33 16.93
C TYR A 438 -6.94 -10.40 17.72
N ARG A 439 -7.81 -11.37 17.38
CA ARG A 439 -9.12 -11.56 18.03
C ARG A 439 -9.00 -11.96 19.50
N GLU A 440 -8.02 -12.81 19.84
CA GLU A 440 -7.68 -13.16 21.22
C GLU A 440 -7.30 -11.90 22.02
N ARG A 441 -6.45 -11.05 21.43
CA ARG A 441 -5.90 -9.86 22.09
C ARG A 441 -6.88 -8.71 22.21
N CYS A 442 -7.73 -8.48 21.20
CA CYS A 442 -8.74 -7.42 21.25
C CYS A 442 -10.01 -7.85 22.00
N GLY A 443 -10.21 -9.16 22.22
CA GLY A 443 -11.31 -9.70 23.00
C GLY A 443 -12.66 -9.73 22.27
N TYR A 444 -12.69 -9.52 20.96
CA TYR A 444 -13.90 -9.62 20.13
C TYR A 444 -13.59 -10.17 18.73
N LYS A 445 -14.63 -10.69 18.07
CA LYS A 445 -14.53 -11.22 16.70
C LYS A 445 -14.57 -10.09 15.68
N ILE A 446 -13.44 -9.39 15.52
CA ILE A 446 -13.32 -8.36 14.49
C ILE A 446 -13.52 -8.95 13.08
N PRO A 447 -14.40 -8.39 12.24
CA PRO A 447 -14.52 -8.75 10.83
C PRO A 447 -13.26 -8.36 10.05
N VAL A 448 -12.83 -9.20 9.11
CA VAL A 448 -11.60 -9.00 8.33
C VAL A 448 -11.89 -8.97 6.83
N VAL A 449 -11.38 -7.96 6.13
CA VAL A 449 -11.38 -7.90 4.67
C VAL A 449 -9.93 -7.81 4.20
N SER A 450 -9.44 -8.84 3.51
CA SER A 450 -8.13 -8.79 2.86
C SER A 450 -8.23 -8.30 1.42
N VAL A 451 -7.08 -8.04 0.78
CA VAL A 451 -7.01 -7.69 -0.65
C VAL A 451 -6.11 -8.70 -1.38
N GLN A 452 -6.62 -9.28 -2.46
CA GLN A 452 -5.82 -10.17 -3.31
C GLN A 452 -4.67 -9.39 -3.96
N LEU A 453 -3.50 -10.00 -4.13
CA LEU A 453 -2.37 -9.32 -4.79
C LEU A 453 -2.72 -8.92 -6.24
N PRO A 454 -2.34 -7.69 -6.67
CA PRO A 454 -2.67 -7.17 -8.00
C PRO A 454 -1.82 -7.85 -9.09
N ASN A 455 -2.04 -7.52 -10.36
CA ASN A 455 -1.18 -7.98 -11.46
C ASN A 455 0.24 -7.41 -11.34
N TRP A 456 1.24 -8.27 -11.47
CA TRP A 456 2.65 -7.86 -11.44
C TRP A 456 3.55 -8.88 -12.15
N THR A 457 3.99 -8.56 -13.37
CA THR A 457 4.78 -9.47 -14.23
C THR A 457 6.02 -10.04 -13.54
N PRO A 458 6.82 -9.28 -12.77
CA PRO A 458 8.00 -9.80 -12.09
C PRO A 458 7.71 -10.75 -10.91
N GLY A 459 6.45 -10.94 -10.50
CA GLY A 459 6.09 -11.67 -9.28
C GLY A 459 6.40 -13.18 -9.29
N GLY A 460 6.50 -13.80 -10.47
CA GLY A 460 6.79 -15.23 -10.59
C GLY A 460 5.78 -16.15 -9.89
N GLU A 461 6.14 -17.42 -9.69
CA GLU A 461 5.21 -18.42 -9.15
C GLU A 461 4.73 -18.11 -7.73
N GLY A 462 5.60 -17.57 -6.88
CA GLY A 462 5.28 -17.21 -5.49
C GLY A 462 4.12 -16.22 -5.39
N TRP A 463 4.04 -15.27 -6.31
CA TRP A 463 2.97 -14.28 -6.37
C TRP A 463 1.58 -14.91 -6.56
N VAL A 464 1.49 -15.84 -7.51
CA VAL A 464 0.24 -16.54 -7.84
C VAL A 464 -0.15 -17.50 -6.72
N LYS A 465 0.83 -18.15 -6.09
CA LYS A 465 0.60 -18.97 -4.88
C LYS A 465 0.03 -18.12 -3.75
N ILE A 466 0.57 -16.93 -3.48
CA ILE A 466 -0.01 -16.02 -2.47
C ILE A 466 -1.46 -15.69 -2.79
N ARG A 467 -1.83 -15.41 -4.05
CA ARG A 467 -3.23 -15.15 -4.41
C ARG A 467 -4.16 -16.32 -4.08
N GLN A 468 -3.73 -17.56 -4.34
CA GLN A 468 -4.43 -18.77 -3.93
C GLN A 468 -4.54 -18.86 -2.40
N LYS A 469 -3.44 -18.62 -1.68
CA LYS A 469 -3.43 -18.62 -0.21
C LYS A 469 -4.34 -17.55 0.40
N GLN A 470 -4.43 -16.37 -0.20
CA GLN A 470 -5.36 -15.31 0.21
C GLN A 470 -6.82 -15.73 0.01
N LEU A 471 -7.14 -16.47 -1.07
CA LEU A 471 -8.45 -17.08 -1.24
C LEU A 471 -8.73 -18.13 -0.15
N GLU A 472 -7.77 -18.99 0.18
CA GLU A 472 -7.89 -19.99 1.24
C GLU A 472 -8.11 -19.36 2.63
N CYS A 473 -7.59 -18.15 2.87
CA CYS A 473 -7.82 -17.40 4.11
C CYS A 473 -9.30 -17.00 4.31
N CYS A 474 -10.11 -16.97 3.25
CA CYS A 474 -11.56 -16.73 3.37
C CYS A 474 -12.30 -17.88 4.08
N ASN A 475 -11.63 -19.00 4.37
CA ASN A 475 -12.18 -20.06 5.24
C ASN A 475 -12.13 -19.70 6.73
N ILE A 476 -11.43 -18.63 7.12
CA ILE A 476 -11.44 -18.11 8.48
C ILE A 476 -12.81 -17.45 8.72
N PRO A 477 -13.51 -17.73 9.84
CA PRO A 477 -14.79 -17.10 10.14
C PRO A 477 -14.72 -15.56 10.09
N ASP A 478 -15.80 -14.91 9.64
CA ASP A 478 -15.93 -13.46 9.50
C ASP A 478 -14.76 -12.82 8.73
N THR A 479 -14.30 -13.49 7.67
CA THR A 479 -13.20 -13.06 6.79
C THR A 479 -13.61 -13.14 5.33
N THR A 480 -13.31 -12.12 4.54
CA THR A 480 -13.46 -12.12 3.08
C THR A 480 -12.29 -11.39 2.42
N MET A 481 -12.30 -11.32 1.09
CA MET A 481 -11.22 -10.75 0.28
C MET A 481 -11.78 -9.93 -0.89
N ALA A 482 -11.25 -8.73 -1.07
CA ALA A 482 -11.41 -7.94 -2.28
C ALA A 482 -10.51 -8.49 -3.39
N VAL A 483 -11.10 -8.80 -4.55
CA VAL A 483 -10.38 -9.29 -5.73
C VAL A 483 -10.00 -8.10 -6.61
N THR A 484 -8.71 -7.97 -6.92
CA THR A 484 -8.13 -6.81 -7.65
C THR A 484 -7.43 -7.21 -8.95
N LEU A 485 -7.69 -8.42 -9.44
CA LEU A 485 -7.11 -8.89 -10.69
C LEU A 485 -7.51 -7.97 -11.85
N GLY A 486 -6.56 -7.62 -12.71
CA GLY A 486 -6.80 -6.69 -13.82
C GLY A 486 -6.98 -5.23 -13.41
N MET A 487 -6.85 -4.88 -12.13
CA MET A 487 -6.80 -3.48 -11.68
C MET A 487 -5.35 -2.97 -11.71
N GLY A 488 -5.13 -1.87 -12.43
CA GLY A 488 -3.82 -1.22 -12.56
C GLY A 488 -2.84 -1.86 -13.54
N GLU A 489 -1.59 -1.40 -13.52
CA GLU A 489 -0.55 -1.79 -14.47
C GLU A 489 0.21 -3.06 -14.04
N ASN A 490 0.64 -3.87 -15.01
CA ASN A 490 1.36 -5.12 -14.75
C ASN A 490 2.86 -4.93 -14.48
N ASN A 491 3.43 -3.80 -14.86
CA ASN A 491 4.85 -3.50 -14.75
C ASN A 491 5.20 -2.67 -13.50
N ASP A 492 4.22 -2.44 -12.62
CA ASP A 492 4.37 -1.69 -11.38
C ASP A 492 3.90 -2.53 -10.19
N LEU A 493 4.72 -2.59 -9.14
CA LEU A 493 4.35 -3.30 -7.89
C LEU A 493 3.22 -2.56 -7.15
N HIS A 494 3.11 -1.26 -7.38
CA HIS A 494 2.18 -0.33 -6.72
C HIS A 494 1.21 0.23 -7.76
N PRO A 495 0.20 -0.54 -8.21
CA PRO A 495 -0.74 -0.08 -9.24
C PRO A 495 -1.43 1.21 -8.82
N ILE A 496 -1.56 2.14 -9.77
CA ILE A 496 -2.05 3.50 -9.52
C ILE A 496 -3.56 3.52 -9.25
N ASP A 497 -4.32 2.57 -9.82
CA ASP A 497 -5.78 2.47 -9.67
C ASP A 497 -6.19 1.99 -8.26
N LYS A 498 -6.03 2.87 -7.26
CA LYS A 498 -6.47 2.65 -5.89
C LYS A 498 -7.94 2.99 -5.67
N GLU A 499 -8.57 3.65 -6.64
CA GLU A 499 -10.01 3.90 -6.63
C GLU A 499 -10.79 2.59 -6.77
N SER A 500 -10.45 1.75 -7.76
CA SER A 500 -11.07 0.44 -7.94
C SER A 500 -10.81 -0.49 -6.75
N VAL A 501 -9.62 -0.45 -6.16
CA VAL A 501 -9.29 -1.20 -4.93
C VAL A 501 -10.17 -0.73 -3.77
N GLY A 502 -10.32 0.58 -3.56
CA GLY A 502 -11.18 1.15 -2.54
C GLY A 502 -12.65 0.78 -2.73
N ALA A 503 -13.14 0.76 -3.97
CA ALA A 503 -14.49 0.32 -4.30
C ALA A 503 -14.71 -1.17 -3.98
N ALA A 504 -13.76 -2.03 -4.32
CA ALA A 504 -13.82 -3.46 -4.00
C ALA A 504 -13.80 -3.72 -2.48
N LEU A 505 -12.94 -3.00 -1.73
CA LEU A 505 -12.95 -3.03 -0.27
C LEU A 505 -14.30 -2.60 0.31
N CYS A 506 -14.90 -1.53 -0.24
CA CYS A 506 -16.20 -1.05 0.20
C CYS A 506 -17.30 -2.08 -0.04
N ASP A 507 -17.36 -2.73 -1.22
CA ASP A 507 -18.34 -3.80 -1.49
C ASP A 507 -18.20 -4.97 -0.50
N CYS A 508 -16.96 -5.43 -0.25
CA CYS A 508 -16.70 -6.46 0.75
C CYS A 508 -17.19 -6.06 2.16
N VAL A 509 -16.94 -4.82 2.58
CA VAL A 509 -17.41 -4.28 3.87
C VAL A 509 -18.94 -4.21 3.91
N MET A 510 -19.59 -3.74 2.83
CA MET A 510 -21.05 -3.66 2.74
C MET A 510 -21.71 -5.03 2.89
N ARG A 511 -21.09 -6.08 2.34
CA ARG A 511 -21.60 -7.46 2.44
C ARG A 511 -21.32 -8.08 3.81
N LEU A 512 -20.07 -8.04 4.27
CA LEU A 512 -19.62 -8.70 5.50
C LEU A 512 -20.15 -8.01 6.76
N ILE A 513 -20.06 -6.68 6.83
CA ILE A 513 -20.32 -5.91 8.04
C ILE A 513 -21.75 -5.35 8.05
N TYR A 514 -22.26 -4.93 6.89
CA TYR A 514 -23.60 -4.35 6.76
C TYR A 514 -24.67 -5.32 6.22
N GLY A 515 -24.30 -6.58 5.94
CA GLY A 515 -25.23 -7.62 5.52
C GLY A 515 -25.89 -7.38 4.16
N LYS A 516 -25.23 -6.65 3.25
CA LYS A 516 -25.76 -6.28 1.93
C LYS A 516 -25.40 -7.27 0.81
N GLY A 517 -25.38 -8.56 1.11
CA GLY A 517 -25.14 -9.64 0.14
C GLY A 517 -24.31 -10.79 0.70
N ASP A 518 -23.97 -11.76 -0.14
CA ASP A 518 -23.01 -12.81 0.22
C ASP A 518 -21.62 -12.19 0.37
N PRO A 519 -20.98 -12.29 1.56
CA PRO A 519 -19.66 -11.72 1.77
C PRO A 519 -18.55 -12.49 1.07
N LEU A 520 -18.73 -13.77 0.72
CA LEU A 520 -17.65 -14.59 0.19
C LEU A 520 -17.30 -14.23 -1.26
N PRO A 521 -16.03 -14.35 -1.68
CA PRO A 521 -15.63 -14.13 -3.06
C PRO A 521 -16.39 -15.03 -4.04
N VAL A 522 -16.41 -14.65 -5.33
CA VAL A 522 -17.01 -15.45 -6.41
C VAL A 522 -16.10 -16.63 -6.76
N SER A 523 -15.92 -17.55 -5.81
CA SER A 523 -15.03 -18.70 -5.91
C SER A 523 -15.77 -19.99 -6.31
N PRO A 524 -15.05 -20.99 -6.85
CA PRO A 524 -15.65 -22.27 -7.18
C PRO A 524 -16.29 -22.94 -5.95
N THR A 525 -17.51 -23.42 -6.11
CA THR A 525 -18.26 -24.19 -5.09
C THR A 525 -18.37 -25.67 -5.44
N MET A 526 -18.24 -26.00 -6.73
CA MET A 526 -18.35 -27.35 -7.24
C MET A 526 -17.54 -27.46 -8.52
N ILE A 527 -16.77 -28.53 -8.65
CA ILE A 527 -16.10 -28.89 -9.89
C ILE A 527 -16.48 -30.35 -10.15
N ARG A 528 -16.90 -30.67 -11.37
CA ARG A 528 -17.23 -32.05 -11.74
C ARG A 528 -17.09 -32.28 -13.24
N ARG A 529 -16.74 -33.52 -13.59
CA ARG A 529 -16.81 -34.00 -14.97
C ARG A 529 -18.26 -34.18 -15.43
N THR A 530 -18.51 -33.87 -16.69
CA THR A 530 -19.77 -34.09 -17.41
C THR A 530 -19.47 -34.69 -18.79
N SER A 531 -20.49 -35.12 -19.54
CA SER A 531 -20.30 -35.58 -20.93
C SER A 531 -19.76 -34.50 -21.86
N ASP A 532 -20.00 -33.23 -21.52
CA ASP A 532 -19.76 -32.08 -22.39
C ASP A 532 -18.50 -31.29 -21.97
N GLY A 533 -17.82 -31.72 -20.89
CA GLY A 533 -16.64 -31.05 -20.34
C GLY A 533 -16.58 -31.06 -18.82
N ILE A 534 -15.74 -30.19 -18.24
CA ILE A 534 -15.64 -29.99 -16.79
C ILE A 534 -16.52 -28.79 -16.41
N MET A 535 -17.50 -29.02 -15.55
CA MET A 535 -18.39 -27.98 -15.02
C MET A 535 -17.79 -27.38 -13.75
N VAL A 536 -17.71 -26.05 -13.69
CA VAL A 536 -17.30 -25.27 -12.53
C VAL A 536 -18.47 -24.43 -12.07
N GLY A 537 -19.07 -24.80 -10.94
CA GLY A 537 -20.11 -24.03 -10.29
C GLY A 537 -19.55 -22.96 -9.36
N PHE A 538 -20.25 -21.84 -9.25
CA PHE A 538 -19.91 -20.71 -8.39
C PHE A 538 -21.07 -20.37 -7.45
N ARG A 539 -20.86 -19.44 -6.51
CA ARG A 539 -21.91 -18.98 -5.57
C ARG A 539 -23.00 -18.15 -6.23
N GLU A 540 -22.66 -17.53 -7.36
CA GLU A 540 -23.53 -16.76 -8.22
C GLU A 540 -23.22 -17.12 -9.67
N ASP A 541 -24.11 -16.76 -10.60
CA ASP A 541 -23.83 -16.97 -12.03
C ASP A 541 -22.61 -16.13 -12.44
N VAL A 542 -21.74 -16.73 -13.26
CA VAL A 542 -20.51 -16.10 -13.76
C VAL A 542 -20.62 -15.92 -15.27
N THR A 543 -20.23 -14.74 -15.72
CA THR A 543 -20.16 -14.36 -17.13
C THR A 543 -18.71 -14.15 -17.55
N LEU A 544 -18.44 -14.35 -18.84
CA LEU A 544 -17.15 -14.09 -19.42
C LEU A 544 -17.12 -12.66 -19.99
N THR A 545 -16.32 -11.79 -19.38
CA THR A 545 -16.20 -10.37 -19.78
C THR A 545 -15.43 -10.21 -21.09
N ASP A 546 -14.64 -11.21 -21.47
CA ASP A 546 -13.98 -11.35 -22.76
C ASP A 546 -14.12 -12.81 -23.26
N LYS A 547 -14.09 -13.02 -24.57
CA LYS A 547 -14.06 -14.36 -25.18
C LYS A 547 -12.68 -15.00 -25.12
N ASP A 548 -11.65 -14.29 -24.68
CA ASP A 548 -10.32 -14.86 -24.42
C ASP A 548 -10.31 -15.67 -23.12
N THR A 549 -10.38 -17.00 -23.26
CA THR A 549 -10.38 -17.93 -22.12
C THR A 549 -9.00 -18.50 -21.80
N LYS A 550 -7.91 -17.89 -22.30
CA LYS A 550 -6.53 -18.41 -22.14
C LYS A 550 -6.10 -18.62 -20.69
N TYR A 551 -6.73 -17.91 -19.75
CA TYR A 551 -6.44 -17.98 -18.31
C TYR A 551 -7.10 -19.17 -17.60
N PHE A 552 -7.93 -19.96 -18.28
CA PHE A 552 -8.45 -21.21 -17.76
C PHE A 552 -7.60 -22.37 -18.24
N GLU A 553 -7.08 -23.16 -17.30
CA GLU A 553 -6.20 -24.29 -17.60
C GLU A 553 -6.67 -25.56 -16.89
N VAL A 554 -6.44 -26.70 -17.53
CA VAL A 554 -6.62 -28.04 -16.95
C VAL A 554 -5.25 -28.71 -16.82
N HIS A 555 -5.03 -29.42 -15.72
CA HIS A 555 -3.82 -30.22 -15.53
C HIS A 555 -4.04 -31.63 -16.07
N THR A 556 -3.07 -32.15 -16.83
CA THR A 556 -3.06 -33.51 -17.39
C THR A 556 -1.71 -34.16 -17.12
N PRO A 557 -1.50 -35.46 -17.42
CA PRO A 557 -0.17 -36.08 -17.33
C PRO A 557 0.91 -35.40 -18.20
N GLU A 558 0.51 -34.61 -19.19
CA GLU A 558 1.39 -33.83 -20.06
C GLU A 558 1.64 -32.40 -19.54
N GLY A 559 1.05 -32.04 -18.39
CA GLY A 559 1.12 -30.71 -17.77
C GLY A 559 -0.15 -29.88 -17.95
N TRP A 560 -0.03 -28.59 -17.64
CA TRP A 560 -1.10 -27.59 -17.73
C TRP A 560 -1.38 -27.20 -19.18
N LYS A 561 -2.67 -27.12 -19.53
CA LYS A 561 -3.13 -26.74 -20.87
C LYS A 561 -4.28 -25.75 -20.76
N SER A 562 -4.18 -24.64 -21.49
CA SER A 562 -5.30 -23.71 -21.65
C SER A 562 -6.47 -24.40 -22.37
N VAL A 563 -7.70 -24.06 -21.97
CA VAL A 563 -8.92 -24.63 -22.54
C VAL A 563 -9.93 -23.55 -22.92
N ASN A 564 -10.78 -23.87 -23.89
CA ASN A 564 -11.93 -23.03 -24.19
C ASN A 564 -12.97 -23.14 -23.07
N VAL A 565 -13.59 -22.02 -22.72
CA VAL A 565 -14.64 -21.97 -21.69
C VAL A 565 -15.91 -21.36 -22.28
N LYS A 566 -17.06 -21.91 -21.89
CA LYS A 566 -18.37 -21.41 -22.26
C LYS A 566 -19.19 -21.14 -21.00
N GLU A 567 -19.96 -20.07 -21.02
CA GLU A 567 -20.99 -19.83 -20.01
C GLU A 567 -22.00 -20.97 -20.02
N ASN A 568 -22.39 -21.43 -18.84
CA ASN A 568 -23.43 -22.43 -18.68
C ASN A 568 -24.33 -22.05 -17.49
N ARG A 569 -25.56 -22.54 -17.48
CA ARG A 569 -26.48 -22.27 -16.37
C ARG A 569 -25.91 -22.85 -15.07
N GLY A 570 -25.64 -22.00 -14.09
CA GLY A 570 -25.03 -22.39 -12.83
C GLY A 570 -23.49 -22.44 -12.81
N GLY A 571 -22.81 -21.90 -13.84
CA GLY A 571 -21.35 -21.73 -13.81
C GLY A 571 -20.67 -21.68 -15.18
N LEU A 572 -19.46 -22.22 -15.26
CA LEU A 572 -18.65 -22.26 -16.48
C LEU A 572 -18.39 -23.71 -16.90
N LEU A 573 -18.44 -23.97 -18.21
CA LEU A 573 -18.11 -25.27 -18.80
C LEU A 573 -16.76 -25.16 -19.53
N LEU A 574 -15.75 -25.86 -19.02
CA LEU A 574 -14.45 -26.02 -19.65
C LEU A 574 -14.56 -27.13 -20.70
N ASP A 575 -14.23 -26.82 -21.95
CA ASP A 575 -14.29 -27.71 -23.12
C ASP A 575 -13.15 -28.74 -23.10
N PHE A 576 -13.23 -29.67 -22.14
CA PHE A 576 -12.26 -30.72 -21.92
C PHE A 576 -12.94 -32.00 -21.40
N THR A 577 -13.00 -33.03 -22.26
CA THR A 577 -13.74 -34.27 -22.00
C THR A 577 -12.84 -35.47 -21.69
N ALA A 578 -11.51 -35.32 -21.77
CA ALA A 578 -10.61 -36.42 -21.46
C ALA A 578 -10.58 -36.69 -19.95
N ASP A 579 -10.65 -37.96 -19.57
CA ASP A 579 -10.73 -38.37 -18.16
C ASP A 579 -9.41 -38.19 -17.39
N ASN A 580 -8.32 -37.83 -18.08
CA ASN A 580 -6.99 -37.71 -17.52
C ASN A 580 -6.70 -36.39 -16.80
N ALA A 581 -7.65 -35.45 -16.71
CA ALA A 581 -7.44 -34.20 -15.97
C ALA A 581 -7.74 -34.34 -14.47
N ASP A 582 -6.83 -33.94 -13.59
CA ASP A 582 -7.01 -34.04 -12.13
C ASP A 582 -7.25 -32.69 -11.44
N LYS A 583 -6.87 -31.58 -12.07
CA LYS A 583 -7.03 -30.22 -11.55
C LYS A 583 -7.42 -29.22 -12.62
N ILE A 584 -7.96 -28.10 -12.18
CA ILE A 584 -8.17 -26.88 -12.97
C ILE A 584 -7.59 -25.67 -12.24
N ARG A 585 -7.30 -24.61 -13.00
CA ARG A 585 -6.93 -23.32 -12.43
C ARG A 585 -7.40 -22.16 -13.30
N TYR A 586 -7.53 -21.00 -12.68
CA TYR A 586 -7.91 -19.73 -13.32
C TYR A 586 -6.95 -18.62 -12.92
N ALA A 587 -6.55 -17.81 -13.90
CA ALA A 587 -5.68 -16.64 -13.71
C ALA A 587 -4.37 -16.99 -12.96
N TRP A 588 -3.77 -18.15 -13.30
CA TRP A 588 -2.53 -18.65 -12.67
C TRP A 588 -1.26 -18.05 -13.28
N LEU A 589 -1.23 -16.73 -13.42
CA LEU A 589 -0.09 -15.97 -13.93
C LEU A 589 0.10 -14.71 -13.08
N PRO A 590 1.35 -14.25 -12.86
CA PRO A 590 1.61 -13.02 -12.11
C PRO A 590 0.92 -11.82 -12.75
N ASP A 591 0.90 -11.81 -14.09
CA ASP A 591 0.17 -10.88 -14.92
C ASP A 591 -0.97 -11.59 -15.66
N ALA A 592 -2.15 -11.58 -15.04
CA ALA A 592 -3.38 -12.00 -15.69
C ALA A 592 -4.13 -10.74 -16.16
N ASP A 593 -3.56 -10.04 -17.14
CA ASP A 593 -4.16 -8.81 -17.70
C ASP A 593 -5.55 -9.09 -18.30
N ARG A 594 -6.57 -8.38 -17.81
CA ARG A 594 -7.99 -8.55 -18.19
C ARG A 594 -8.53 -9.96 -17.95
N PRO A 595 -8.65 -10.40 -16.68
CA PRO A 595 -9.21 -11.70 -16.35
C PRO A 595 -10.68 -11.76 -16.78
N ALA A 596 -11.00 -12.73 -17.64
CA ALA A 596 -12.27 -12.80 -18.36
C ALA A 596 -13.44 -13.43 -17.55
N ALA A 597 -13.55 -13.25 -16.23
CA ALA A 597 -14.62 -13.87 -15.44
C ALA A 597 -15.13 -12.99 -14.30
N GLU A 598 -16.41 -12.68 -14.36
CA GLU A 598 -17.10 -11.78 -13.42
C GLU A 598 -18.44 -12.40 -13.02
N GLY A 599 -18.72 -12.41 -11.73
CA GLY A 599 -20.02 -12.79 -11.22
C GLY A 599 -21.07 -11.73 -11.53
N ILE A 600 -22.35 -12.11 -11.64
CA ILE A 600 -23.46 -11.18 -11.90
C ILE A 600 -23.57 -10.01 -10.90
N SER A 601 -22.89 -10.08 -9.76
CA SER A 601 -22.81 -8.99 -8.79
C SER A 601 -21.83 -7.87 -9.18
N GLY A 602 -21.06 -8.03 -10.25
CA GLY A 602 -19.97 -7.11 -10.61
C GLY A 602 -18.59 -7.54 -10.08
N ARG A 603 -18.53 -8.60 -9.27
CA ARG A 603 -17.30 -9.03 -8.58
C ARG A 603 -16.50 -9.99 -9.44
N LEU A 604 -15.20 -9.76 -9.51
CA LEU A 604 -14.27 -10.62 -10.23
C LEU A 604 -14.12 -12.00 -9.56
N VAL A 605 -13.95 -13.02 -10.39
CA VAL A 605 -13.54 -14.35 -9.93
C VAL A 605 -12.07 -14.28 -9.49
N PRO A 606 -11.69 -14.75 -8.28
CA PRO A 606 -10.31 -14.72 -7.81
C PRO A 606 -9.44 -15.73 -8.57
N THR A 607 -8.12 -15.55 -8.53
CA THR A 607 -7.18 -16.62 -8.92
C THR A 607 -7.45 -17.85 -8.07
N PHE A 608 -7.54 -19.03 -8.71
CA PHE A 608 -7.66 -20.29 -7.99
C PHE A 608 -6.98 -21.46 -8.71
N GLU A 609 -6.56 -22.47 -7.94
CA GLU A 609 -6.28 -23.84 -8.38
C GLU A 609 -7.15 -24.79 -7.54
N ALA A 610 -7.79 -25.78 -8.18
CA ALA A 610 -8.66 -26.73 -7.51
C ALA A 610 -8.68 -28.10 -8.19
N ALA A 611 -8.95 -29.16 -7.41
CA ALA A 611 -9.12 -30.52 -7.93
C ALA A 611 -10.49 -30.70 -8.60
N ILE A 612 -10.57 -31.62 -9.59
CA ILE A 612 -11.79 -31.92 -10.36
C ILE A 612 -12.68 -32.96 -9.68
#